data_AF-S4XZV0-F1
#
_entry.id   AF-S4XZV0-F1
#
_cell.length_a   1.000
_cell.length_b   1.000
_cell.length_c   1.000
_cell.angle_alpha   90.00
_cell.angle_beta   90.00
_cell.angle_gamma   90.00
#
_symmetry.space_group_name_H-M   'P 1'
#
loop_
_entity.id
_entity.type
_entity.pdbx_description
1 polymer ?
#
loop_
_entity_poly.entity_id
_entity_poly.type
_entity_poly.pdbx_seq_one_letter_code
_entity_poly.pdbx_strand_id
1 'polypeptide(L)'
;MRSSLRLGIALATLFLGCADLLGIEDVTRDPGPGGGGSATSAGGGGSGGGGGDGGGGDGGRLAPSTPVPRLPVQDGPVGSMLVPDTRRPTFVWEPSASPAGESVEYTIELGGDPSFSALLASETTAATRWRPAADLEGSAEPPVGGRVYWRVRACSAGACSEPSAVRWINVGRGHHDLNGDAFDDILVGALHYAIPEYIPCGAAYVFLGGAGDGVDPAQDGLLAGVNPRTGGAIEAAGFGGAVATADVNGDGFADAVVAGTTYADSKGMVRVILGSSSAPATWTLQPDMSGSLPGDDRRFGHALASGDINGDGYADLVIGAPGGGPDHIEPGSAYVYLGGPEAFDTVADAMFTGVQNASEFGASVASADFNGDGFSDIAVGAPGSQRVYVYLASAGALDTVPDGLIVGEGELGRAVGAGDVDGDGFADLLVGDPMRSAAFLFLGGPGDAFDTTADLELHGEAASDRFGQTVSSSGDLDGDGFAEMLVGAPEVGFAGKAYVFRGGERPDTEPDAAMNPRYGGAAETKISRAGDFNRDGLGDVVVAFGGGREVLVYLGGNLGDAAQASLQGAGGMNEERFGVAVSP
;
A
#
# COMPACT_ATOMS: atom_id res chain seq x y z
N MET A 1 65.73 49.70 14.35
CA MET A 1 65.46 48.53 13.48
C MET A 1 65.67 47.26 14.28
N ARG A 2 64.63 46.73 14.91
CA ARG A 2 64.62 45.38 15.49
C ARG A 2 63.48 44.65 14.78
N SER A 3 63.83 43.81 13.80
CA SER A 3 62.88 43.00 13.05
C SER A 3 62.60 41.72 13.83
N SER A 4 61.39 41.61 14.37
CA SER A 4 60.83 40.37 14.86
C SER A 4 60.44 39.52 13.66
N LEU A 5 61.18 38.45 13.36
CA LEU A 5 60.68 37.39 12.49
C LEU A 5 59.51 36.72 13.22
N ARG A 6 58.27 36.93 12.75
CA ARG A 6 57.15 36.07 13.11
C ARG A 6 57.26 34.81 12.26
N LEU A 7 57.63 33.71 12.90
CA LEU A 7 57.47 32.37 12.35
C LEU A 7 55.97 32.08 12.32
N GLY A 8 55.34 32.26 11.16
CA GLY A 8 53.98 31.81 10.93
C GLY A 8 53.99 30.29 10.82
N ILE A 9 53.64 29.62 11.91
CA ILE A 9 53.26 28.20 11.86
C ILE A 9 51.97 28.17 11.05
N ALA A 10 52.04 27.66 9.82
CA ALA A 10 50.87 27.20 9.11
C ALA A 10 50.29 26.03 9.93
N LEU A 11 49.19 26.28 10.64
CA LEU A 11 48.34 25.20 11.11
C LEU A 11 47.78 24.56 9.83
N ALA A 12 48.38 23.45 9.42
CA ALA A 12 47.66 22.50 8.59
C ALA A 12 46.45 22.08 9.43
N THR A 13 45.26 22.51 9.03
CA THR A 13 44.01 21.85 9.42
C THR A 13 44.10 20.44 8.86
N LEU A 14 44.68 19.53 9.64
CA LEU A 14 44.37 18.12 9.50
C LEU A 14 42.86 18.01 9.71
N PHE A 15 42.16 17.50 8.71
CA PHE A 15 40.82 16.97 8.87
C PHE A 15 40.92 15.82 9.88
N LEU A 16 40.66 16.13 11.15
CA LEU A 16 40.38 15.11 12.15
C LEU A 16 38.95 14.66 11.91
N GLY A 17 38.80 13.47 11.32
CA GLY A 17 37.56 12.72 11.40
C GLY A 17 37.21 12.45 12.87
N CYS A 18 35.92 12.45 13.18
CA CYS A 18 35.42 12.17 14.53
C CYS A 18 35.79 10.74 14.96
N ALA A 19 36.76 10.62 15.86
CA ALA A 19 37.02 9.44 16.65
C ALA A 19 37.29 9.89 18.10
N ASP A 20 36.49 9.40 19.05
CA ASP A 20 36.97 8.69 20.24
C ASP A 20 35.86 8.39 21.26
N LEU A 21 36.04 7.23 21.94
CA LEU A 21 35.48 6.75 23.23
C LEU A 21 34.03 6.20 23.20
N LEU A 22 33.65 5.01 23.71
CA LEU A 22 34.16 3.95 24.62
C LEU A 22 33.51 2.61 24.15
N GLY A 23 34.07 1.40 24.17
CA GLY A 23 34.82 0.70 25.21
C GLY A 23 33.88 -0.07 26.16
N ILE A 24 33.66 -1.39 25.95
CA ILE A 24 33.40 -2.43 26.98
C ILE A 24 33.43 -3.85 26.34
N GLU A 25 33.90 -4.82 27.14
CA GLU A 25 34.47 -6.12 26.82
C GLU A 25 33.50 -7.32 26.78
N ASP A 26 33.86 -8.29 25.94
CA ASP A 26 33.86 -9.76 26.11
C ASP A 26 33.13 -10.39 27.33
N VAL A 27 32.12 -11.22 27.07
CA VAL A 27 31.93 -12.50 27.79
C VAL A 27 31.36 -13.55 26.83
N THR A 28 32.23 -14.44 26.36
CA THR A 28 31.86 -15.79 25.90
C THR A 28 31.53 -16.70 27.08
N ARG A 29 30.53 -17.59 26.92
CA ARG A 29 30.59 -19.00 27.38
C ARG A 29 29.35 -19.83 26.97
N ASP A 30 29.64 -20.86 26.19
CA ASP A 30 28.91 -22.12 26.05
C ASP A 30 28.79 -22.87 27.40
N PRO A 31 27.82 -23.75 27.59
CA PRO A 31 28.14 -25.17 27.44
C PRO A 31 27.04 -26.01 26.76
N GLY A 32 27.47 -26.94 25.89
CA GLY A 32 26.64 -28.00 25.32
C GLY A 32 26.21 -29.12 26.30
N PRO A 33 26.09 -30.37 25.83
CA PRO A 33 24.81 -30.96 25.45
C PRO A 33 24.35 -32.10 26.40
N GLY A 34 23.06 -32.43 26.37
CA GLY A 34 22.50 -33.60 27.06
C GLY A 34 21.24 -34.10 26.36
N GLY A 35 21.28 -35.34 25.86
CA GLY A 35 20.20 -35.96 25.08
C GLY A 35 19.24 -36.85 25.88
N GLY A 36 18.30 -37.44 25.14
CA GLY A 36 17.65 -38.70 25.51
C GLY A 36 16.14 -38.81 25.17
N GLY A 37 15.80 -39.75 24.28
CA GLY A 37 14.67 -40.67 24.54
C GLY A 37 13.38 -40.59 23.70
N SER A 38 13.40 -41.23 22.53
CA SER A 38 12.48 -42.29 22.05
C SER A 38 10.96 -42.30 22.37
N ALA A 39 10.16 -42.21 21.29
CA ALA A 39 9.04 -43.07 20.82
C ALA A 39 7.80 -43.38 21.70
N THR A 40 6.60 -43.21 21.12
CA THR A 40 5.65 -44.30 20.78
C THR A 40 4.44 -43.81 19.97
N SER A 41 3.79 -44.75 19.30
CA SER A 41 2.84 -44.67 18.18
C SER A 41 1.38 -45.02 18.54
N ALA A 42 0.50 -44.86 17.53
CA ALA A 42 -0.85 -45.43 17.30
C ALA A 42 -2.05 -44.61 17.84
N GLY A 43 -3.20 -44.47 17.18
CA GLY A 43 -3.71 -45.01 15.90
C GLY A 43 -5.26 -44.94 15.86
N GLY A 44 -5.84 -44.93 14.65
CA GLY A 44 -7.28 -45.15 14.36
C GLY A 44 -8.13 -43.85 14.31
N GLY A 45 -8.98 -43.55 13.32
CA GLY A 45 -9.64 -44.36 12.28
C GLY A 45 -11.16 -44.17 12.41
N GLY A 46 -11.88 -43.78 11.35
CA GLY A 46 -13.35 -43.80 11.36
C GLY A 46 -14.03 -42.91 10.31
N SER A 47 -14.78 -43.54 9.42
CA SER A 47 -15.42 -43.04 8.20
C SER A 47 -16.94 -42.89 8.29
N GLY A 48 -17.53 -42.15 7.33
CA GLY A 48 -18.90 -42.34 6.79
C GLY A 48 -20.01 -41.58 7.53
N GLY A 49 -21.07 -41.07 6.89
CA GLY A 49 -21.63 -41.24 5.55
C GLY A 49 -23.17 -41.20 5.63
N GLY A 50 -23.83 -40.72 4.58
CA GLY A 50 -25.30 -40.78 4.37
C GLY A 50 -26.02 -39.46 4.65
N GLY A 51 -26.90 -38.91 3.83
CA GLY A 51 -27.71 -39.48 2.74
C GLY A 51 -29.18 -39.09 2.99
N GLY A 52 -29.93 -38.67 1.97
CA GLY A 52 -31.39 -38.55 2.10
C GLY A 52 -32.04 -37.50 1.20
N ASP A 53 -32.58 -37.99 0.08
CA ASP A 53 -33.49 -37.29 -0.83
C ASP A 53 -34.80 -36.82 -0.16
N GLY A 54 -35.36 -35.74 -0.73
CA GLY A 54 -36.72 -35.80 -1.28
C GLY A 54 -37.87 -35.19 -0.47
N GLY A 55 -38.48 -34.16 -1.07
CA GLY A 55 -39.94 -34.03 -1.11
C GLY A 55 -40.52 -32.70 -0.64
N GLY A 56 -41.39 -32.12 -1.47
CA GLY A 56 -42.44 -31.21 -1.02
C GLY A 56 -42.48 -29.89 -1.76
N GLY A 57 -43.30 -29.82 -2.82
CA GLY A 57 -43.82 -28.54 -3.28
C GLY A 57 -44.76 -27.99 -2.21
N ASP A 58 -44.22 -27.10 -1.37
CA ASP A 58 -45.03 -26.16 -0.60
C ASP A 58 -45.21 -24.91 -1.45
N GLY A 59 -46.29 -24.17 -1.25
CA GLY A 59 -46.45 -22.81 -1.76
C GLY A 59 -45.50 -21.86 -1.03
N GLY A 60 -44.20 -22.16 -1.11
CA GLY A 60 -43.13 -21.57 -0.32
C GLY A 60 -43.18 -20.07 -0.49
N ARG A 61 -43.34 -19.38 0.64
CA ARG A 61 -43.19 -17.93 0.68
C ARG A 61 -41.86 -17.58 0.04
N LEU A 62 -41.91 -16.71 -0.97
CA LEU A 62 -40.72 -16.29 -1.70
C LEU A 62 -39.81 -15.52 -0.72
N ALA A 63 -38.57 -15.95 -0.63
CA ALA A 63 -37.55 -15.27 0.16
C ALA A 63 -37.27 -13.86 -0.39
N PRO A 64 -36.80 -12.92 0.45
CA PRO A 64 -36.24 -11.66 -0.02
C PRO A 64 -35.06 -11.87 -0.97
N SER A 65 -34.70 -10.83 -1.74
CA SER A 65 -33.44 -10.84 -2.49
C SER A 65 -32.24 -10.93 -1.55
N THR A 66 -31.17 -11.59 -1.99
CA THR A 66 -29.91 -11.61 -1.23
C THR A 66 -29.40 -10.17 -1.05
N PRO A 67 -29.07 -9.76 0.19
CA PRO A 67 -28.50 -8.45 0.45
C PRO A 67 -27.09 -8.35 -0.15
N VAL A 68 -26.73 -7.15 -0.61
CA VAL A 68 -25.41 -6.84 -1.19
C VAL A 68 -24.59 -6.07 -0.15
N PRO A 69 -23.50 -6.64 0.39
CA PRO A 69 -22.55 -5.95 1.26
C PRO A 69 -21.97 -4.70 0.60
N ARG A 70 -21.84 -3.60 1.35
CA ARG A 70 -21.22 -2.35 0.88
C ARG A 70 -20.02 -1.96 1.73
N LEU A 71 -20.22 -1.88 3.05
CA LEU A 71 -19.15 -1.56 4.00
C LEU A 71 -19.06 -2.59 5.13
N PRO A 72 -17.86 -2.84 5.67
CA PRO A 72 -16.58 -2.33 5.17
C PRO A 72 -16.19 -2.94 3.81
N VAL A 73 -15.31 -2.25 3.09
CA VAL A 73 -14.75 -2.74 1.83
C VAL A 73 -13.91 -4.00 2.07
N GLN A 74 -13.80 -4.84 1.05
CA GLN A 74 -12.95 -6.04 1.08
C GLN A 74 -11.51 -5.65 1.42
N ASP A 75 -10.83 -6.47 2.23
CA ASP A 75 -9.43 -6.26 2.64
C ASP A 75 -9.17 -4.95 3.42
N GLY A 76 -10.22 -4.19 3.73
CA GLY A 76 -10.12 -2.90 4.39
C GLY A 76 -9.56 -3.02 5.82
N PRO A 77 -8.59 -2.17 6.22
CA PRO A 77 -8.12 -2.10 7.60
C PRO A 77 -9.21 -1.57 8.53
N VAL A 78 -9.28 -2.10 9.73
CA VAL A 78 -10.27 -1.72 10.75
C VAL A 78 -9.60 -1.52 12.10
N GLY A 79 -9.33 -0.25 12.40
CA GLY A 79 -8.79 0.20 13.68
C GLY A 79 -7.42 -0.38 14.01
N SER A 80 -6.94 -0.07 15.22
CA SER A 80 -5.63 -0.51 15.72
C SER A 80 -5.83 -1.40 16.95
N MET A 81 -5.00 -2.43 17.14
CA MET A 81 -4.96 -3.20 18.40
C MET A 81 -4.50 -2.34 19.59
N LEU A 82 -3.79 -1.25 19.33
CA LEU A 82 -3.18 -0.36 20.33
C LEU A 82 -4.17 0.66 20.90
N VAL A 83 -5.21 0.99 20.12
CA VAL A 83 -6.20 1.99 20.52
C VAL A 83 -7.56 1.31 20.73
N PRO A 84 -8.16 1.42 21.94
CA PRO A 84 -9.46 0.84 22.21
C PRO A 84 -10.57 1.58 21.44
N ASP A 85 -11.73 0.93 21.30
CA ASP A 85 -12.96 1.48 20.71
C ASP A 85 -12.88 1.79 19.20
N THR A 86 -11.76 1.44 18.56
CA THR A 86 -11.47 1.69 17.14
C THR A 86 -11.87 0.54 16.23
N ARG A 87 -11.99 -0.69 16.77
CA ARG A 87 -12.23 -1.92 16.00
C ARG A 87 -13.71 -2.28 15.94
N ARG A 88 -14.57 -1.27 15.79
CA ARG A 88 -16.04 -1.41 15.67
C ARG A 88 -16.51 -0.75 14.37
N PRO A 89 -16.28 -1.38 13.22
CA PRO A 89 -16.70 -0.83 11.95
C PRO A 89 -18.23 -0.84 11.86
N THR A 90 -18.78 0.04 11.01
CA THR A 90 -20.20 -0.02 10.67
C THR A 90 -20.36 -0.87 9.43
N PHE A 91 -21.00 -2.03 9.59
CA PHE A 91 -21.40 -2.89 8.49
C PHE A 91 -22.63 -2.31 7.80
N VAL A 92 -22.61 -2.20 6.48
CA VAL A 92 -23.67 -1.63 5.65
C VAL A 92 -23.92 -2.54 4.46
N TRP A 93 -25.19 -2.71 4.09
CA TRP A 93 -25.60 -3.48 2.91
C TRP A 93 -26.83 -2.86 2.26
N GLU A 94 -27.12 -3.25 1.03
CA GLU A 94 -28.31 -2.80 0.32
C GLU A 94 -29.60 -3.40 0.90
N PRO A 95 -30.71 -2.63 0.92
CA PRO A 95 -32.01 -3.16 1.29
C PRO A 95 -32.47 -4.29 0.36
N SER A 96 -32.86 -5.43 0.91
CA SER A 96 -33.46 -6.53 0.15
C SER A 96 -34.89 -6.24 -0.26
N ALA A 97 -35.24 -6.58 -1.50
CA ALA A 97 -36.62 -6.54 -1.97
C ALA A 97 -37.41 -7.72 -1.38
N SER A 98 -38.53 -7.43 -0.70
CA SER A 98 -39.47 -8.44 -0.21
C SER A 98 -40.61 -8.66 -1.22
N PRO A 99 -40.79 -9.88 -1.76
CA PRO A 99 -41.86 -10.20 -2.72
C PRO A 99 -43.28 -9.92 -2.21
N ALA A 100 -43.47 -9.90 -0.88
CA ALA A 100 -44.76 -9.70 -0.23
C ALA A 100 -44.94 -8.30 0.38
N GLY A 101 -43.94 -7.41 0.27
CA GLY A 101 -43.94 -6.10 0.95
C GLY A 101 -43.92 -6.21 2.49
N GLU A 102 -43.61 -7.40 3.01
CA GLU A 102 -43.45 -7.68 4.43
C GLU A 102 -42.12 -7.13 4.95
N SER A 103 -42.02 -6.86 6.26
CA SER A 103 -40.78 -6.40 6.87
C SER A 103 -39.67 -7.43 6.68
N VAL A 104 -38.49 -6.93 6.33
CA VAL A 104 -37.27 -7.74 6.20
C VAL A 104 -36.43 -7.56 7.46
N GLU A 105 -35.99 -8.67 8.02
CA GLU A 105 -34.95 -8.70 9.05
C GLU A 105 -33.67 -9.28 8.45
N TYR A 106 -32.53 -8.79 8.89
CA TYR A 106 -31.22 -9.20 8.42
C TYR A 106 -30.49 -9.92 9.54
N THR A 107 -29.89 -11.06 9.24
CA THR A 107 -28.96 -11.75 10.15
C THR A 107 -27.55 -11.54 9.62
N ILE A 108 -26.72 -10.91 10.45
CA ILE A 108 -25.30 -10.71 10.23
C ILE A 108 -24.56 -11.85 10.93
N GLU A 109 -23.60 -12.43 10.25
CA GLU A 109 -22.76 -13.51 10.76
C GLU A 109 -21.30 -13.09 10.61
N LEU A 110 -20.53 -13.20 11.69
CA LEU A 110 -19.08 -13.02 11.71
C LEU A 110 -18.41 -14.38 11.89
N GLY A 111 -17.37 -14.65 11.12
CA GLY A 111 -16.57 -15.87 11.15
C GLY A 111 -15.08 -15.56 11.25
N GLY A 112 -14.32 -16.50 11.81
CA GLY A 112 -12.85 -16.45 11.79
C GLY A 112 -12.24 -17.04 10.52
N ASP A 113 -13.08 -17.65 9.67
CA ASP A 113 -12.70 -18.29 8.42
C ASP A 113 -13.87 -18.20 7.41
N PRO A 114 -13.60 -18.29 6.10
CA PRO A 114 -14.62 -18.08 5.07
C PRO A 114 -15.70 -19.18 5.01
N SER A 115 -15.53 -20.31 5.73
CA SER A 115 -16.55 -21.38 5.78
C SER A 115 -17.69 -21.07 6.75
N PHE A 116 -17.49 -20.15 7.71
CA PHE A 116 -18.43 -19.88 8.81
C PHE A 116 -18.83 -21.15 9.58
N SER A 117 -17.94 -22.15 9.65
CA SER A 117 -18.19 -23.40 10.38
C SER A 117 -18.36 -23.17 11.89
N ALA A 118 -17.71 -22.15 12.42
CA ALA A 118 -17.93 -21.58 13.75
C ALA A 118 -18.11 -20.07 13.64
N LEU A 119 -19.20 -19.55 14.21
CA LEU A 119 -19.46 -18.11 14.23
C LEU A 119 -18.76 -17.46 15.43
N LEU A 120 -18.09 -16.34 15.17
CA LEU A 120 -17.60 -15.43 16.20
C LEU A 120 -18.77 -14.65 16.83
N ALA A 121 -19.71 -14.21 15.99
CA ALA A 121 -20.92 -13.53 16.41
C ALA A 121 -22.04 -13.73 15.40
N SER A 122 -23.29 -13.60 15.86
CA SER A 122 -24.45 -13.48 14.99
C SER A 122 -25.50 -12.60 15.63
N GLU A 123 -25.98 -11.61 14.90
CA GLU A 123 -27.00 -10.67 15.35
C GLU A 123 -28.06 -10.45 14.28
N THR A 124 -29.27 -10.12 14.71
CA THR A 124 -30.38 -9.81 13.80
C THR A 124 -30.83 -8.36 13.99
N THR A 125 -31.06 -7.66 12.89
CA THR A 125 -31.54 -6.27 12.87
C THR A 125 -32.52 -6.01 11.72
N ALA A 126 -33.41 -5.04 11.88
CA ALA A 126 -34.28 -4.56 10.80
C ALA A 126 -33.64 -3.41 9.99
N ALA A 127 -32.50 -2.89 10.45
CA ALA A 127 -31.75 -1.86 9.74
C ALA A 127 -30.83 -2.49 8.68
N THR A 128 -30.43 -1.71 7.68
CA THR A 128 -29.42 -2.09 6.68
C THR A 128 -28.01 -1.67 7.08
N ARG A 129 -27.84 -1.36 8.36
CA ARG A 129 -26.55 -1.05 8.97
C ARG A 129 -26.49 -1.61 10.37
N TRP A 130 -25.32 -2.06 10.77
CA TRP A 130 -25.07 -2.62 12.08
C TRP A 130 -23.64 -2.31 12.54
N ARG A 131 -23.45 -2.10 13.84
CA ARG A 131 -22.15 -1.87 14.44
C ARG A 131 -21.99 -2.80 15.64
N PRO A 132 -20.86 -3.53 15.77
CA PRO A 132 -20.58 -4.35 16.94
C PRO A 132 -20.64 -3.54 18.23
N ALA A 133 -21.19 -4.14 19.30
CA ALA A 133 -21.28 -3.49 20.61
C ALA A 133 -19.92 -3.37 21.31
N ALA A 134 -18.99 -4.28 21.02
CA ALA A 134 -17.63 -4.31 21.52
C ALA A 134 -16.64 -4.38 20.35
N ASP A 135 -15.38 -4.02 20.60
CA ASP A 135 -14.30 -4.17 19.63
C ASP A 135 -14.25 -5.62 19.12
N LEU A 136 -14.01 -5.77 17.83
CA LEU A 136 -13.66 -7.06 17.25
C LEU A 136 -12.29 -7.50 17.79
N GLU A 137 -12.18 -8.79 18.08
CA GLU A 137 -10.99 -9.42 18.64
C GLU A 137 -9.91 -9.63 17.56
N GLY A 138 -8.64 -9.62 17.97
CA GLY A 138 -7.48 -9.85 17.12
C GLY A 138 -6.26 -10.24 17.97
N SER A 139 -5.17 -10.66 17.33
CA SER A 139 -3.92 -10.95 18.04
C SER A 139 -3.30 -9.65 18.58
N ALA A 140 -2.83 -9.67 19.82
CA ALA A 140 -1.99 -8.58 20.36
C ALA A 140 -0.49 -8.85 20.16
N GLU A 141 -0.14 -10.00 19.61
CA GLU A 141 1.23 -10.42 19.30
C GLU A 141 1.40 -10.55 17.78
N PRO A 142 2.62 -10.32 17.24
CA PRO A 142 2.88 -10.44 15.81
C PRO A 142 2.51 -11.80 15.18
N PRO A 143 1.89 -11.83 14.00
CA PRO A 143 1.35 -10.67 13.27
C PRO A 143 0.09 -10.14 13.96
N VAL A 144 0.15 -8.88 14.41
CA VAL A 144 -0.89 -8.22 15.20
C VAL A 144 -2.21 -8.16 14.41
N GLY A 145 -3.33 -8.15 15.13
CA GLY A 145 -4.66 -8.15 14.53
C GLY A 145 -5.07 -9.50 13.94
N GLY A 146 -5.90 -9.48 12.91
CA GLY A 146 -6.35 -10.68 12.19
C GLY A 146 -7.50 -10.43 11.24
N ARG A 147 -7.79 -11.42 10.38
CA ARG A 147 -8.89 -11.35 9.41
C ARG A 147 -10.22 -11.76 10.06
N VAL A 148 -11.26 -10.97 9.84
CA VAL A 148 -12.65 -11.31 10.21
C VAL A 148 -13.49 -11.38 8.95
N TYR A 149 -14.16 -12.51 8.78
CA TYR A 149 -15.06 -12.76 7.66
C TYR A 149 -16.48 -12.41 8.07
N TRP A 150 -17.26 -11.83 7.16
CA TRP A 150 -18.64 -11.47 7.43
C TRP A 150 -19.54 -11.72 6.23
N ARG A 151 -20.81 -12.00 6.53
CA ARG A 151 -21.88 -12.12 5.54
C ARG A 151 -23.20 -11.73 6.17
N VAL A 152 -24.17 -11.39 5.33
CA VAL A 152 -25.52 -11.04 5.77
C VAL A 152 -26.55 -11.77 4.94
N ARG A 153 -27.67 -12.15 5.55
CA ARG A 153 -28.84 -12.71 4.85
C ARG A 153 -30.10 -12.00 5.25
N ALA A 154 -31.09 -11.98 4.35
CA ALA A 154 -32.37 -11.33 4.56
C ALA A 154 -33.47 -12.38 4.78
N CYS A 155 -34.29 -12.20 5.80
CA CYS A 155 -35.41 -13.07 6.13
C CYS A 155 -36.71 -12.27 6.20
N SER A 156 -37.79 -12.84 5.67
CA SER A 156 -39.14 -12.29 5.80
C SER A 156 -40.15 -13.41 6.00
N ALA A 157 -40.95 -13.30 7.07
CA ALA A 157 -41.96 -14.26 7.50
C ALA A 157 -41.54 -15.74 7.45
N GLY A 158 -40.30 -16.02 7.85
CA GLY A 158 -39.72 -17.36 7.97
C GLY A 158 -39.04 -17.89 6.70
N ALA A 159 -39.07 -17.17 5.58
CA ALA A 159 -38.28 -17.47 4.40
C ALA A 159 -37.04 -16.57 4.36
N CYS A 160 -35.86 -17.17 4.18
CA CYS A 160 -34.59 -16.45 4.14
C CYS A 160 -33.94 -16.57 2.75
N SER A 161 -33.24 -15.53 2.33
CA SER A 161 -32.34 -15.56 1.19
C SER A 161 -31.17 -16.50 1.47
N GLU A 162 -30.43 -16.85 0.41
CA GLU A 162 -29.05 -17.29 0.59
C GLU A 162 -28.23 -16.18 1.28
N PRO A 163 -27.16 -16.52 2.01
CA PRO A 163 -26.20 -15.53 2.47
C PRO A 163 -25.62 -14.72 1.31
N SER A 164 -25.24 -13.48 1.59
CA SER A 164 -24.44 -12.67 0.69
C SER A 164 -23.12 -13.36 0.33
N ALA A 165 -22.44 -12.81 -0.69
CA ALA A 165 -21.01 -13.05 -0.85
C ALA A 165 -20.29 -12.79 0.49
N VAL A 166 -19.28 -13.61 0.75
CA VAL A 166 -18.43 -13.47 1.94
C VAL A 166 -17.47 -12.33 1.68
N ARG A 167 -17.43 -11.37 2.60
CA ARG A 167 -16.38 -10.35 2.64
C ARG A 167 -15.49 -10.55 3.85
N TRP A 168 -14.31 -9.97 3.83
CA TRP A 168 -13.42 -9.97 4.99
C TRP A 168 -12.71 -8.64 5.15
N ILE A 169 -12.28 -8.39 6.39
CA ILE A 169 -11.62 -7.17 6.83
C ILE A 169 -10.39 -7.50 7.68
N ASN A 170 -9.42 -6.60 7.70
CA ASN A 170 -8.23 -6.69 8.54
C ASN A 170 -8.45 -5.94 9.85
N VAL A 171 -8.85 -6.65 10.89
CA VAL A 171 -9.11 -6.06 12.21
C VAL A 171 -7.80 -5.86 12.96
N GLY A 172 -7.53 -4.62 13.37
CA GLY A 172 -6.37 -4.31 14.20
C GLY A 172 -5.02 -4.33 13.47
N ARG A 173 -5.03 -4.44 12.13
CA ARG A 173 -3.88 -4.24 11.25
C ARG A 173 -4.09 -2.91 10.52
N GLY A 174 -3.51 -1.83 11.05
CA GLY A 174 -3.47 -0.54 10.35
C GLY A 174 -2.30 -0.58 9.37
N HIS A 175 -2.57 -0.56 8.06
CA HIS A 175 -1.50 -0.64 7.06
C HIS A 175 -0.72 0.68 6.92
N HIS A 176 -1.27 1.80 7.42
CA HIS A 176 -0.74 3.15 7.18
C HIS A 176 -0.63 3.99 8.46
N ASP A 177 -0.69 3.38 9.64
CA ASP A 177 -0.58 4.05 10.94
C ASP A 177 0.82 3.80 11.51
N LEU A 178 1.77 4.69 11.23
CA LEU A 178 3.18 4.51 11.58
C LEU A 178 3.46 4.70 13.07
N ASN A 179 2.59 5.45 13.77
CA ASN A 179 2.77 5.80 15.18
C ASN A 179 1.83 5.03 16.13
N GLY A 180 0.85 4.29 15.59
CA GLY A 180 -0.10 3.44 16.30
C GLY A 180 -1.25 4.18 16.98
N ASP A 181 -1.58 5.41 16.56
CA ASP A 181 -2.63 6.24 17.17
C ASP A 181 -4.02 6.08 16.54
N ALA A 182 -4.14 5.18 15.58
CA ALA A 182 -5.32 4.83 14.79
C ALA A 182 -5.83 5.95 13.87
N PHE A 183 -4.97 6.90 13.50
CA PHE A 183 -5.10 7.70 12.29
C PHE A 183 -4.16 7.13 11.24
N ASP A 184 -4.58 7.15 9.98
CA ASP A 184 -3.62 6.88 8.91
C ASP A 184 -2.66 8.08 8.80
N ASP A 185 -1.41 7.83 8.45
CA ASP A 185 -0.35 8.80 8.31
C ASP A 185 -0.03 9.06 6.83
N ILE A 186 0.95 9.92 6.54
CA ILE A 186 1.42 10.17 5.17
C ILE A 186 2.95 10.23 5.15
N LEU A 187 3.56 9.51 4.22
CA LEU A 187 4.97 9.65 3.86
C LEU A 187 5.16 10.54 2.63
N VAL A 188 6.11 11.50 2.73
CA VAL A 188 6.46 12.39 1.61
C VAL A 188 7.96 12.39 1.37
N GLY A 189 8.38 11.99 0.17
CA GLY A 189 9.78 11.96 -0.24
C GLY A 189 10.33 13.33 -0.66
N ALA A 190 11.58 13.63 -0.29
CA ALA A 190 12.31 14.86 -0.62
C ALA A 190 13.73 14.55 -1.14
N LEU A 191 13.82 14.28 -2.44
CA LEU A 191 15.01 13.74 -3.10
C LEU A 191 16.29 14.57 -2.90
N HIS A 192 16.17 15.89 -2.80
CA HIS A 192 17.29 16.83 -2.75
C HIS A 192 17.42 17.54 -1.40
N TYR A 193 16.78 17.01 -0.35
CA TYR A 193 17.01 17.50 1.00
C TYR A 193 18.51 17.53 1.33
N ALA A 194 18.97 18.65 1.88
CA ALA A 194 20.36 18.88 2.20
C ALA A 194 20.50 19.51 3.58
N ILE A 195 21.31 18.90 4.43
CA ILE A 195 21.75 19.54 5.66
C ILE A 195 22.83 20.61 5.31
N PRO A 196 22.80 21.80 5.93
CA PRO A 196 23.79 22.85 5.66
C PRO A 196 25.23 22.31 5.78
N GLU A 197 26.07 22.61 4.79
CA GLU A 197 27.48 22.18 4.66
C GLU A 197 27.72 20.76 4.10
N TYR A 198 26.68 20.00 3.74
CA TYR A 198 26.82 18.67 3.12
C TYR A 198 26.20 18.59 1.71
N ILE A 199 26.58 17.54 0.97
CA ILE A 199 25.99 17.19 -0.34
C ILE A 199 24.53 16.74 -0.09
N PRO A 200 23.56 17.10 -0.96
CA PRO A 200 22.18 16.63 -0.85
C PRO A 200 22.11 15.11 -0.67
N CYS A 201 21.51 14.67 0.44
CA CYS A 201 21.39 13.27 0.83
C CYS A 201 19.93 12.76 0.77
N GLY A 202 18.98 13.64 0.46
CA GLY A 202 17.56 13.31 0.43
C GLY A 202 16.98 13.00 1.81
N ALA A 203 15.65 12.95 1.88
CA ALA A 203 14.88 12.65 3.09
C ALA A 203 13.50 12.11 2.76
N ALA A 204 12.83 11.52 3.75
CA ALA A 204 11.38 11.35 3.76
C ALA A 204 10.81 12.08 4.98
N TYR A 205 9.62 12.63 4.86
CA TYR A 205 8.88 13.27 5.93
C TYR A 205 7.72 12.37 6.32
N VAL A 206 7.44 12.31 7.62
CA VAL A 206 6.26 11.67 8.19
C VAL A 206 5.33 12.78 8.64
N PHE A 207 4.13 12.80 8.07
CA PHE A 207 3.03 13.66 8.51
C PHE A 207 2.02 12.79 9.22
N LEU A 208 1.80 13.08 10.50
CA LEU A 208 0.93 12.26 11.32
C LEU A 208 -0.51 12.70 11.21
N GLY A 209 -1.41 11.71 11.09
CA GLY A 209 -2.83 11.91 11.04
C GLY A 209 -3.40 12.47 12.35
N GLY A 210 -4.61 13.00 12.29
CA GLY A 210 -5.17 13.71 13.42
C GLY A 210 -6.58 14.26 13.18
N ALA A 211 -7.29 14.54 14.26
CA ALA A 211 -8.66 15.04 14.17
C ALA A 211 -8.74 16.42 13.48
N GLY A 212 -9.83 16.67 12.73
CA GLY A 212 -10.10 17.98 12.15
C GLY A 212 -9.69 18.04 10.68
N ASP A 213 -8.69 18.85 10.35
CA ASP A 213 -8.11 18.94 9.00
C ASP A 213 -7.07 17.85 8.70
N GLY A 214 -6.93 16.87 9.60
CA GLY A 214 -6.07 15.71 9.41
C GLY A 214 -4.65 15.87 9.96
N VAL A 215 -4.12 17.10 10.06
CA VAL A 215 -2.68 17.29 10.31
C VAL A 215 -2.38 17.48 11.79
N ASP A 216 -1.44 16.71 12.36
CA ASP A 216 -0.83 16.98 13.68
C ASP A 216 0.61 17.52 13.58
N PRO A 217 0.78 18.84 13.34
CA PRO A 217 2.10 19.45 13.17
C PRO A 217 2.95 19.44 14.44
N ALA A 218 2.38 19.07 15.59
CA ALA A 218 3.12 18.95 16.84
C ALA A 218 3.90 17.63 16.94
N GLN A 219 3.54 16.63 16.14
CA GLN A 219 4.17 15.30 16.15
C GLN A 219 4.85 14.94 14.81
N ASP A 220 4.58 15.68 13.74
CA ASP A 220 5.27 15.54 12.44
C ASP A 220 6.81 15.41 12.57
N GLY A 221 7.39 14.55 11.73
CA GLY A 221 8.79 14.14 11.83
C GLY A 221 9.54 14.14 10.51
N LEU A 222 10.88 14.18 10.61
CA LEU A 222 11.81 14.04 9.49
C LEU A 222 12.57 12.72 9.60
N LEU A 223 12.41 11.86 8.61
CA LEU A 223 13.23 10.66 8.38
C LEU A 223 14.36 11.01 7.42
N ALA A 224 15.52 11.36 7.96
CA ALA A 224 16.69 11.66 7.16
C ALA A 224 17.46 10.37 6.80
N GLY A 225 18.07 10.35 5.60
CA GLY A 225 18.96 9.27 5.15
C GLY A 225 20.29 9.22 5.93
N VAL A 226 20.23 8.81 7.20
CA VAL A 226 21.40 8.76 8.11
C VAL A 226 21.90 7.32 8.28
N ASN A 227 23.21 7.07 8.28
CA ASN A 227 23.76 5.75 8.59
C ASN A 227 23.91 5.59 10.12
N PRO A 228 23.10 4.75 10.79
CA PRO A 228 23.10 4.64 12.24
C PRO A 228 24.38 4.00 12.83
N ARG A 229 25.21 3.31 12.02
CA ARG A 229 26.42 2.63 12.53
C ARG A 229 27.64 3.54 12.63
N THR A 230 27.63 4.72 12.01
CA THR A 230 28.81 5.60 11.95
C THR A 230 28.53 7.05 12.31
N GLY A 231 27.27 7.47 12.47
CA GLY A 231 26.93 8.90 12.66
C GLY A 231 27.37 9.79 11.50
N GLY A 232 27.73 9.19 10.35
CA GLY A 232 28.00 9.88 9.11
C GLY A 232 26.74 9.90 8.24
N ALA A 233 26.53 11.00 7.51
CA ALA A 233 25.56 11.04 6.43
C ALA A 233 25.82 9.85 5.48
N ILE A 234 24.77 9.13 5.08
CA ILE A 234 24.92 8.27 3.91
C ILE A 234 25.20 9.24 2.76
N GLU A 235 26.20 8.97 1.94
CA GLU A 235 26.32 9.59 0.61
C GLU A 235 25.20 9.05 -0.33
N ALA A 236 23.98 8.89 0.19
CA ALA A 236 22.81 8.47 -0.56
C ALA A 236 22.22 9.69 -1.23
N ALA A 237 22.78 10.08 -2.36
CA ALA A 237 22.05 10.95 -3.27
C ALA A 237 20.65 10.31 -3.49
N GLY A 238 19.59 11.08 -3.25
CA GLY A 238 18.23 10.71 -3.65
C GLY A 238 17.43 9.79 -2.72
N PHE A 239 17.68 9.80 -1.41
CA PHE A 239 16.76 9.22 -0.42
C PHE A 239 15.40 9.93 -0.45
N GLY A 240 14.31 9.18 -0.33
CA GLY A 240 12.94 9.68 -0.57
C GLY A 240 12.57 9.80 -2.05
N GLY A 241 13.27 9.09 -2.95
CA GLY A 241 12.91 9.07 -4.37
C GLY A 241 11.65 8.25 -4.67
N ALA A 242 11.37 7.26 -3.83
CA ALA A 242 10.11 6.52 -3.74
C ALA A 242 9.86 6.20 -2.25
N VAL A 243 8.60 6.13 -1.85
CA VAL A 243 8.17 5.78 -0.49
C VAL A 243 6.99 4.81 -0.54
N ALA A 244 6.87 3.96 0.46
CA ALA A 244 5.72 3.09 0.71
C ALA A 244 5.59 2.84 2.22
N THR A 245 4.44 2.37 2.66
CA THR A 245 4.19 1.88 4.02
C THR A 245 3.85 0.39 4.02
N ALA A 246 4.22 -0.31 5.08
CA ALA A 246 3.99 -1.74 5.25
C ALA A 246 4.24 -2.13 6.72
N ASP A 247 3.40 -2.93 7.36
CA ASP A 247 3.71 -3.55 8.66
C ASP A 247 4.53 -4.84 8.42
N VAL A 248 5.84 -4.68 8.20
CA VAL A 248 6.69 -5.79 7.74
C VAL A 248 7.09 -6.73 8.86
N ASN A 249 7.06 -6.24 10.11
CA ASN A 249 7.41 -7.00 11.30
C ASN A 249 6.17 -7.47 12.07
N GLY A 250 4.97 -7.11 11.59
CA GLY A 250 3.67 -7.51 12.12
C GLY A 250 3.40 -6.96 13.51
N ASP A 251 4.02 -5.87 13.94
CA ASP A 251 3.89 -5.34 15.31
C ASP A 251 2.70 -4.39 15.51
N GLY A 252 1.93 -4.15 14.45
CA GLY A 252 0.74 -3.31 14.46
C GLY A 252 1.03 -1.82 14.31
N PHE A 253 2.29 -1.43 14.09
CA PHE A 253 2.68 -0.15 13.54
C PHE A 253 3.03 -0.35 12.06
N ALA A 254 2.58 0.55 11.19
CA ALA A 254 3.10 0.58 9.83
C ALA A 254 4.59 0.97 9.86
N ASP A 255 5.38 0.39 8.97
CA ASP A 255 6.79 0.73 8.80
C ASP A 255 6.99 1.57 7.54
N ALA A 256 7.96 2.49 7.61
CA ALA A 256 8.29 3.34 6.47
C ALA A 256 9.34 2.67 5.57
N VAL A 257 9.00 2.50 4.30
CA VAL A 257 9.89 1.97 3.26
C VAL A 257 10.34 3.10 2.37
N VAL A 258 11.63 3.40 2.34
CA VAL A 258 12.16 4.59 1.67
C VAL A 258 13.32 4.23 0.74
N ALA A 259 13.21 4.65 -0.52
CA ALA A 259 14.23 4.39 -1.54
C ALA A 259 15.23 5.54 -1.70
N GLY A 260 16.50 5.17 -1.89
CA GLY A 260 17.61 6.02 -2.30
C GLY A 260 17.95 5.84 -3.78
N THR A 261 17.12 6.37 -4.68
CA THR A 261 17.13 6.01 -6.12
C THR A 261 18.42 6.40 -6.89
N THR A 262 19.18 7.38 -6.40
CA THR A 262 20.44 7.81 -7.03
C THR A 262 21.70 7.33 -6.28
N TYR A 263 21.52 6.44 -5.30
CA TYR A 263 22.61 5.84 -4.52
C TYR A 263 23.62 5.11 -5.42
N ALA A 264 24.91 5.26 -5.09
CA ALA A 264 26.04 4.55 -5.70
C ALA A 264 26.02 4.50 -7.24
N ASP A 265 25.95 5.66 -7.90
CA ASP A 265 25.89 5.80 -9.37
C ASP A 265 24.61 5.19 -9.94
N SER A 266 23.46 5.57 -9.35
CA SER A 266 22.13 5.08 -9.71
C SER A 266 21.95 3.57 -9.63
N LYS A 267 22.69 2.89 -8.75
CA LYS A 267 22.38 1.52 -8.35
C LYS A 267 21.10 1.46 -7.51
N GLY A 268 20.85 2.49 -6.71
CA GLY A 268 19.67 2.52 -5.86
C GLY A 268 19.84 1.71 -4.58
N MET A 269 18.96 1.95 -3.62
CA MET A 269 18.86 1.23 -2.35
C MET A 269 17.44 1.40 -1.79
N VAL A 270 17.03 0.52 -0.89
CA VAL A 270 15.80 0.66 -0.11
C VAL A 270 16.12 0.43 1.36
N ARG A 271 15.50 1.21 2.24
CA ARG A 271 15.57 1.04 3.68
C ARG A 271 14.19 0.97 4.29
N VAL A 272 14.02 0.05 5.23
CA VAL A 272 12.86 -0.02 6.11
C VAL A 272 13.19 0.66 7.44
N ILE A 273 12.27 1.44 7.94
CA ILE A 273 12.34 2.17 9.20
C ILE A 273 11.11 1.76 10.01
N LEU A 274 11.34 1.01 11.08
CA LEU A 274 10.24 0.41 11.83
C LEU A 274 9.44 1.48 12.58
N GLY A 275 8.14 1.50 12.33
CA GLY A 275 7.19 2.38 13.00
C GLY A 275 7.20 2.18 14.52
N SER A 276 6.77 3.20 15.25
CA SER A 276 6.52 3.07 16.69
C SER A 276 5.81 4.31 17.22
N SER A 277 5.19 4.16 18.39
CA SER A 277 4.70 5.27 19.22
C SER A 277 5.75 6.29 19.70
N SER A 278 7.04 6.09 19.40
CA SER A 278 8.08 7.09 19.67
C SER A 278 8.17 8.11 18.52
N ALA A 279 8.88 9.21 18.73
CA ALA A 279 9.03 10.21 17.66
C ALA A 279 9.75 9.60 16.42
N PRO A 280 9.35 9.95 15.18
CA PRO A 280 9.92 9.34 13.96
C PRO A 280 11.45 9.34 13.87
N ALA A 281 12.10 10.37 14.43
CA ALA A 281 13.56 10.49 14.45
C ALA A 281 14.27 9.41 15.30
N THR A 282 13.56 8.66 16.14
CA THR A 282 14.13 7.60 17.01
C THR A 282 13.76 6.18 16.57
N TRP A 283 13.04 6.04 15.46
CA TRP A 283 12.61 4.75 14.93
C TRP A 283 13.78 3.85 14.52
N THR A 284 13.54 2.55 14.57
CA THR A 284 14.59 1.54 14.37
C THR A 284 14.85 1.34 12.88
N LEU A 285 16.09 1.57 12.45
CA LEU A 285 16.49 1.38 11.06
C LEU A 285 16.87 -0.10 10.81
N GLN A 286 16.26 -0.69 9.78
CA GLN A 286 16.63 -2.00 9.27
C GLN A 286 17.88 -1.92 8.37
N PRO A 287 18.54 -3.06 8.09
CA PRO A 287 19.63 -3.12 7.11
C PRO A 287 19.20 -2.57 5.74
N ASP A 288 20.14 -1.95 5.02
CA ASP A 288 19.91 -1.47 3.66
C ASP A 288 19.77 -2.65 2.70
N MET A 289 18.68 -2.66 1.94
CA MET A 289 18.51 -3.54 0.79
C MET A 289 19.12 -2.92 -0.45
N SER A 290 19.80 -3.75 -1.22
CA SER A 290 20.28 -3.42 -2.55
C SER A 290 20.11 -4.64 -3.44
N GLY A 291 19.69 -4.44 -4.68
CA GLY A 291 19.77 -5.50 -5.68
C GLY A 291 21.21 -6.02 -5.76
N SER A 292 21.37 -7.34 -5.64
CA SER A 292 22.69 -7.99 -5.65
C SER A 292 22.71 -9.30 -6.46
N LEU A 293 21.90 -9.38 -7.52
CA LEU A 293 21.76 -10.59 -8.36
C LEU A 293 22.17 -10.35 -9.82
N PRO A 294 22.40 -11.41 -10.65
CA PRO A 294 22.94 -11.27 -12.00
C PRO A 294 21.94 -10.60 -12.97
N GLY A 295 21.99 -9.28 -13.03
CA GLY A 295 21.16 -8.38 -13.84
C GLY A 295 21.45 -6.97 -13.32
N ASP A 296 21.49 -5.95 -14.17
CA ASP A 296 21.90 -4.62 -13.73
C ASP A 296 20.83 -4.01 -12.82
N ASP A 297 21.03 -4.11 -11.51
CA ASP A 297 20.16 -3.61 -10.43
C ASP A 297 20.02 -2.07 -10.41
N ARG A 298 20.29 -1.37 -11.52
CA ARG A 298 20.22 0.08 -11.57
C ARG A 298 18.81 0.59 -11.33
N ARG A 299 18.74 1.65 -10.53
CA ARG A 299 17.54 2.26 -10.00
C ARG A 299 16.72 1.30 -9.15
N PHE A 300 17.36 0.40 -8.40
CA PHE A 300 16.67 -0.38 -7.36
C PHE A 300 15.94 0.56 -6.38
N GLY A 301 14.66 0.27 -6.12
CA GLY A 301 13.78 1.16 -5.37
C GLY A 301 13.13 2.26 -6.22
N HIS A 302 13.06 2.11 -7.54
CA HIS A 302 12.38 3.08 -8.41
C HIS A 302 10.86 3.12 -8.16
N ALA A 303 10.28 1.96 -7.90
CA ALA A 303 8.88 1.78 -7.54
C ALA A 303 8.81 0.81 -6.35
N LEU A 304 7.84 1.03 -5.46
CA LEU A 304 7.63 0.27 -4.24
C LEU A 304 6.13 -0.09 -4.13
N ALA A 305 5.84 -1.30 -3.70
CA ALA A 305 4.51 -1.73 -3.27
C ALA A 305 4.66 -2.71 -2.10
N SER A 306 3.57 -2.93 -1.37
CA SER A 306 3.51 -3.88 -0.25
C SER A 306 2.21 -4.67 -0.27
N GLY A 307 2.22 -5.84 0.36
CA GLY A 307 1.07 -6.75 0.46
C GLY A 307 1.47 -8.06 1.15
N ASP A 308 0.50 -8.86 1.57
CA ASP A 308 0.72 -10.19 2.18
C ASP A 308 0.80 -11.25 1.07
N ILE A 309 1.93 -11.32 0.37
CA ILE A 309 2.12 -12.10 -0.86
C ILE A 309 2.21 -13.59 -0.53
N ASN A 310 2.82 -13.93 0.61
CA ASN A 310 2.95 -15.33 1.05
C ASN A 310 1.81 -15.81 1.97
N GLY A 311 0.89 -14.93 2.37
CA GLY A 311 -0.29 -15.24 3.19
C GLY A 311 0.01 -15.55 4.66
N ASP A 312 1.17 -15.14 5.18
CA ASP A 312 1.57 -15.36 6.58
C ASP A 312 1.10 -14.26 7.54
N GLY A 313 0.56 -13.17 6.98
CA GLY A 313 -0.01 -12.05 7.71
C GLY A 313 0.97 -10.94 8.06
N TYR A 314 2.23 -11.04 7.63
CA TYR A 314 3.19 -9.94 7.62
C TYR A 314 3.14 -9.25 6.25
N ALA A 315 3.39 -7.94 6.20
CA ALA A 315 3.49 -7.27 4.90
C ALA A 315 4.83 -7.61 4.23
N ASP A 316 4.78 -8.04 2.99
CA ASP A 316 5.91 -8.24 2.09
C ASP A 316 6.16 -7.00 1.23
N LEU A 317 7.34 -6.89 0.65
CA LEU A 317 7.74 -5.76 -0.19
C LEU A 317 8.02 -6.19 -1.63
N VAL A 318 7.45 -5.45 -2.59
CA VAL A 318 7.78 -5.53 -4.01
C VAL A 318 8.60 -4.30 -4.40
N ILE A 319 9.79 -4.53 -4.94
CA ILE A 319 10.74 -3.45 -5.29
C ILE A 319 11.07 -3.51 -6.78
N GLY A 320 10.74 -2.43 -7.50
CA GLY A 320 11.05 -2.27 -8.92
C GLY A 320 12.47 -1.74 -9.16
N ALA A 321 13.15 -2.30 -10.16
CA ALA A 321 14.43 -1.86 -10.69
C ALA A 321 14.40 -1.88 -12.23
N PRO A 322 13.91 -0.82 -12.89
CA PRO A 322 13.73 -0.78 -14.34
C PRO A 322 15.04 -0.80 -15.14
N GLY A 323 16.21 -0.89 -14.50
CA GLY A 323 17.52 -0.88 -15.15
C GLY A 323 17.83 0.50 -15.74
N GLY A 324 18.53 0.57 -16.86
CA GLY A 324 18.85 1.82 -17.53
C GLY A 324 20.28 2.30 -17.26
N GLY A 325 21.24 1.39 -17.40
CA GLY A 325 22.65 1.77 -17.49
C GLY A 325 22.93 2.75 -18.64
N PRO A 326 24.18 3.23 -18.78
CA PRO A 326 24.57 4.17 -19.83
C PRO A 326 24.16 3.75 -21.26
N ASP A 327 23.98 2.44 -21.48
CA ASP A 327 23.62 1.85 -22.77
C ASP A 327 22.12 1.50 -22.88
N HIS A 328 21.34 1.60 -21.80
CA HIS A 328 19.88 1.34 -21.73
C HIS A 328 19.46 -0.01 -22.34
N ILE A 329 20.26 -1.05 -22.19
CA ILE A 329 20.02 -2.34 -22.85
C ILE A 329 19.33 -3.35 -21.95
N GLU A 330 19.28 -3.11 -20.65
CA GLU A 330 18.80 -4.10 -19.69
C GLU A 330 17.26 -4.17 -19.68
N PRO A 331 16.69 -5.36 -19.46
CA PRO A 331 15.24 -5.51 -19.45
C PRO A 331 14.57 -4.88 -18.21
N GLY A 332 15.30 -4.77 -17.10
CA GLY A 332 14.77 -4.42 -15.77
C GLY A 332 14.29 -5.65 -14.99
N SER A 333 14.08 -5.45 -13.69
CA SER A 333 13.72 -6.48 -12.72
C SER A 333 12.73 -5.95 -11.67
N ALA A 334 12.03 -6.87 -11.00
CA ALA A 334 11.31 -6.63 -9.76
C ALA A 334 11.70 -7.70 -8.73
N TYR A 335 11.76 -7.33 -7.45
CA TYR A 335 12.23 -8.18 -6.36
C TYR A 335 11.15 -8.26 -5.29
N VAL A 336 11.01 -9.43 -4.67
CA VAL A 336 10.18 -9.61 -3.48
C VAL A 336 11.07 -9.90 -2.29
N TYR A 337 10.79 -9.21 -1.19
CA TYR A 337 11.36 -9.45 0.12
C TYR A 337 10.22 -9.75 1.08
N LEU A 338 10.24 -10.93 1.69
CA LEU A 338 9.21 -11.36 2.61
C LEU A 338 9.38 -10.68 3.98
N GLY A 339 8.28 -10.23 4.54
CA GLY A 339 8.20 -9.74 5.91
C GLY A 339 8.37 -10.87 6.93
N GLY A 340 8.43 -10.50 8.20
CA GLY A 340 8.48 -11.49 9.27
C GLY A 340 8.99 -10.93 10.60
N PRO A 341 9.02 -11.78 11.64
CA PRO A 341 9.43 -11.38 12.99
C PRO A 341 10.94 -11.11 13.13
N GLU A 342 11.73 -11.46 12.11
CA GLU A 342 13.17 -11.22 12.06
C GLU A 342 13.46 -9.95 11.24
N ALA A 343 14.63 -9.35 11.46
CA ALA A 343 15.08 -8.24 10.63
C ALA A 343 15.19 -8.68 9.16
N PHE A 344 14.81 -7.82 8.22
CA PHE A 344 15.01 -8.08 6.79
C PHE A 344 16.44 -8.53 6.52
N ASP A 345 16.57 -9.65 5.84
CA ASP A 345 17.83 -10.03 5.24
C ASP A 345 18.04 -9.27 3.91
N THR A 346 19.29 -9.14 3.48
CA THR A 346 19.63 -8.30 2.32
C THR A 346 19.45 -9.03 0.97
N VAL A 347 18.84 -10.22 0.96
CA VAL A 347 18.66 -11.10 -0.18
C VAL A 347 17.18 -11.20 -0.53
N ALA A 348 16.84 -10.99 -1.80
CA ALA A 348 15.46 -11.13 -2.25
C ALA A 348 15.02 -12.60 -2.24
N ASP A 349 13.79 -12.86 -1.82
CA ASP A 349 13.15 -14.18 -1.83
C ASP A 349 12.73 -14.60 -3.24
N ALA A 350 12.32 -13.62 -4.06
CA ALA A 350 12.04 -13.83 -5.47
C ALA A 350 12.54 -12.67 -6.33
N MET A 351 12.83 -12.98 -7.59
CA MET A 351 13.23 -12.01 -8.61
C MET A 351 12.53 -12.31 -9.93
N PHE A 352 11.82 -11.31 -10.44
CA PHE A 352 11.21 -11.30 -11.77
C PHE A 352 12.09 -10.48 -12.72
N THR A 353 12.27 -10.94 -13.94
CA THR A 353 13.11 -10.25 -14.93
C THR A 353 12.33 -10.02 -16.21
N GLY A 354 12.43 -8.80 -16.74
CA GLY A 354 11.83 -8.47 -18.03
C GLY A 354 12.42 -9.32 -19.16
N VAL A 355 11.61 -9.57 -20.19
CA VAL A 355 12.00 -10.46 -21.30
C VAL A 355 12.73 -9.72 -22.42
N GLN A 356 12.46 -8.43 -22.60
CA GLN A 356 12.98 -7.64 -23.72
C GLN A 356 13.99 -6.60 -23.24
N ASN A 357 15.07 -6.42 -23.98
CA ASN A 357 16.01 -5.33 -23.73
C ASN A 357 15.29 -3.98 -23.74
N ALA A 358 15.69 -3.09 -22.82
CA ALA A 358 15.07 -1.78 -22.64
C ALA A 358 13.56 -1.81 -22.34
N SER A 359 13.02 -2.93 -21.81
CA SER A 359 11.60 -3.00 -21.45
C SER A 359 11.21 -2.11 -20.27
N GLU A 360 12.20 -1.70 -19.46
CA GLU A 360 11.96 -0.97 -18.21
C GLU A 360 11.04 -1.75 -17.25
N PHE A 361 11.16 -3.09 -17.23
CA PHE A 361 10.39 -3.95 -16.34
C PHE A 361 10.70 -3.59 -14.88
N GLY A 362 9.67 -3.30 -14.08
CA GLY A 362 9.83 -2.76 -12.73
C GLY A 362 9.79 -1.23 -12.67
N ALA A 363 9.37 -0.55 -13.75
CA ALA A 363 9.17 0.91 -13.74
C ALA A 363 7.99 1.34 -12.84
N SER A 364 7.01 0.47 -12.67
CA SER A 364 5.90 0.62 -11.73
C SER A 364 5.53 -0.75 -11.18
N VAL A 365 5.11 -0.81 -9.91
CA VAL A 365 4.64 -2.04 -9.26
C VAL A 365 3.39 -1.74 -8.45
N ALA A 366 2.48 -2.70 -8.36
CA ALA A 366 1.32 -2.70 -7.47
C ALA A 366 1.12 -4.10 -6.90
N SER A 367 0.48 -4.18 -5.74
CA SER A 367 0.19 -5.43 -5.05
C SER A 367 -1.21 -5.38 -4.45
N ALA A 368 -2.04 -6.39 -4.71
CA ALA A 368 -3.39 -6.57 -4.19
C ALA A 368 -3.92 -7.98 -4.55
N ASP A 369 -4.97 -8.45 -3.89
CA ASP A 369 -5.59 -9.76 -4.16
C ASP A 369 -6.54 -9.68 -5.38
N PHE A 370 -6.01 -9.89 -6.59
CA PHE A 370 -6.77 -9.78 -7.84
C PHE A 370 -7.67 -11.00 -8.11
N ASN A 371 -7.39 -12.15 -7.49
CA ASN A 371 -8.13 -13.40 -7.70
C ASN A 371 -8.97 -13.87 -6.50
N GLY A 372 -8.92 -13.14 -5.38
CA GLY A 372 -9.72 -13.32 -4.17
C GLY A 372 -9.35 -14.55 -3.36
N ASP A 373 -8.12 -15.06 -3.50
CA ASP A 373 -7.65 -16.26 -2.81
C ASP A 373 -7.04 -15.98 -1.42
N GLY A 374 -6.92 -14.70 -1.07
CA GLY A 374 -6.41 -14.20 0.19
C GLY A 374 -4.90 -13.96 0.22
N PHE A 375 -4.20 -14.12 -0.90
CA PHE A 375 -2.80 -13.74 -1.08
C PHE A 375 -2.73 -12.44 -1.90
N SER A 376 -1.77 -11.57 -1.59
CA SER A 376 -1.54 -10.39 -2.43
C SER A 376 -0.79 -10.76 -3.70
N ASP A 377 -1.38 -10.48 -4.85
CA ASP A 377 -0.79 -10.67 -6.17
C ASP A 377 0.09 -9.48 -6.57
N ILE A 378 0.84 -9.61 -7.66
CA ILE A 378 1.81 -8.60 -8.10
C ILE A 378 1.54 -8.18 -9.54
N ALA A 379 1.43 -6.87 -9.80
CA ALA A 379 1.44 -6.29 -11.14
C ALA A 379 2.74 -5.49 -11.37
N VAL A 380 3.43 -5.74 -12.48
CA VAL A 380 4.68 -5.07 -12.85
C VAL A 380 4.60 -4.43 -14.23
N GLY A 381 4.82 -3.11 -14.27
CA GLY A 381 4.88 -2.32 -15.49
C GLY A 381 6.23 -2.41 -16.21
N ALA A 382 6.18 -2.49 -17.54
CA ALA A 382 7.33 -2.51 -18.43
C ALA A 382 7.09 -1.59 -19.65
N PRO A 383 7.02 -0.26 -19.43
CA PRO A 383 6.55 0.71 -20.42
C PRO A 383 7.45 0.81 -21.65
N GLY A 384 8.75 0.56 -21.53
CA GLY A 384 9.65 0.47 -22.69
C GLY A 384 9.27 -0.64 -23.67
N SER A 385 8.52 -1.64 -23.19
CA SER A 385 7.93 -2.70 -24.01
C SER A 385 6.40 -2.67 -24.12
N GLN A 386 5.75 -1.63 -23.60
CA GLN A 386 4.29 -1.42 -23.62
C GLN A 386 3.51 -2.60 -23.01
N ARG A 387 3.93 -3.04 -21.83
CA ARG A 387 3.41 -4.24 -21.18
C ARG A 387 3.20 -4.05 -19.69
N VAL A 388 2.24 -4.82 -19.17
CA VAL A 388 2.09 -5.10 -17.73
C VAL A 388 2.03 -6.60 -17.54
N TYR A 389 2.76 -7.10 -16.56
CA TYR A 389 2.84 -8.50 -16.18
C TYR A 389 2.11 -8.67 -14.85
N VAL A 390 1.20 -9.63 -14.75
CA VAL A 390 0.49 -9.97 -13.52
C VAL A 390 0.92 -11.35 -13.07
N TYR A 391 1.26 -11.49 -11.80
CA TYR A 391 1.68 -12.73 -11.13
C TYR A 391 0.70 -12.97 -10.00
N LEU A 392 -0.05 -14.06 -10.07
CA LEU A 392 -0.99 -14.45 -9.03
C LEU A 392 -0.22 -15.25 -7.97
N ALA A 393 -0.17 -14.71 -6.76
CA ALA A 393 0.44 -15.37 -5.64
C ALA A 393 -0.43 -16.53 -5.16
N SER A 394 0.16 -17.47 -4.44
CA SER A 394 -0.57 -18.59 -3.84
C SER A 394 0.26 -19.25 -2.77
N ALA A 395 -0.36 -20.15 -2.01
CA ALA A 395 0.34 -20.94 -1.00
C ALA A 395 1.53 -21.72 -1.59
N GLY A 396 2.74 -21.39 -1.15
CA GLY A 396 3.96 -22.08 -1.57
C GLY A 396 5.11 -21.14 -1.91
N ALA A 397 5.99 -21.57 -2.80
CA ALA A 397 7.05 -20.72 -3.33
C ALA A 397 6.49 -19.83 -4.44
N LEU A 398 6.93 -18.58 -4.50
CA LEU A 398 6.53 -17.62 -5.53
C LEU A 398 6.91 -18.14 -6.93
N ASP A 399 5.92 -18.26 -7.81
CA ASP A 399 6.16 -18.51 -9.23
C ASP A 399 6.58 -17.20 -9.91
N THR A 400 7.52 -17.30 -10.84
CA THR A 400 8.06 -16.18 -11.63
C THR A 400 7.54 -16.19 -13.08
N VAL A 401 6.61 -17.09 -13.38
CA VAL A 401 5.85 -17.10 -14.63
C VAL A 401 4.62 -16.21 -14.50
N PRO A 402 4.38 -15.26 -15.42
CA PRO A 402 3.21 -14.39 -15.35
C PRO A 402 1.93 -15.13 -15.74
N ASP A 403 0.88 -14.93 -14.95
CA ASP A 403 -0.48 -15.44 -15.16
C ASP A 403 -1.33 -14.50 -16.01
N GLY A 404 -0.92 -13.22 -16.10
CA GLY A 404 -1.49 -12.21 -16.98
C GLY A 404 -0.40 -11.46 -17.74
N LEU A 405 -0.63 -11.22 -19.03
CA LEU A 405 0.22 -10.35 -19.85
C LEU A 405 -0.64 -9.37 -20.65
N ILE A 406 -0.70 -8.13 -20.16
CA ILE A 406 -1.37 -7.03 -20.85
C ILE A 406 -0.38 -6.43 -21.84
N VAL A 407 -0.80 -6.29 -23.10
CA VAL A 407 0.00 -5.70 -24.18
C VAL A 407 -0.77 -4.54 -24.78
N GLY A 408 -0.11 -3.39 -24.89
CA GLY A 408 -0.71 -2.20 -25.49
C GLY A 408 0.25 -1.47 -26.41
N GLU A 409 0.10 -0.15 -26.42
CA GLU A 409 0.85 0.78 -27.24
C GLU A 409 1.45 1.89 -26.35
N GLY A 410 2.13 2.86 -26.95
CA GLY A 410 2.53 4.09 -26.24
C GLY A 410 3.52 3.85 -25.09
N GLU A 411 3.13 4.25 -23.89
CA GLU A 411 3.86 4.03 -22.63
C GLU A 411 3.02 3.19 -21.65
N LEU A 412 2.19 2.25 -22.14
CA LEU A 412 1.37 1.37 -21.29
C LEU A 412 2.23 0.71 -20.19
N GLY A 413 1.77 0.81 -18.95
CA GLY A 413 2.48 0.29 -17.79
C GLY A 413 3.48 1.29 -17.21
N ARG A 414 3.36 2.58 -17.54
CA ARG A 414 4.16 3.65 -16.90
C ARG A 414 3.77 3.83 -15.43
N ALA A 415 2.51 3.62 -15.11
CA ALA A 415 1.98 3.61 -13.76
C ALA A 415 0.98 2.47 -13.63
N VAL A 416 0.98 1.80 -12.48
CA VAL A 416 -0.01 0.80 -12.10
C VAL A 416 -0.49 1.10 -10.69
N GLY A 417 -1.76 0.86 -10.42
CA GLY A 417 -2.37 0.97 -9.10
C GLY A 417 -3.46 -0.10 -8.97
N ALA A 418 -3.81 -0.46 -7.75
CA ALA A 418 -4.76 -1.55 -7.50
C ALA A 418 -5.78 -1.18 -6.41
N GLY A 419 -6.98 -1.73 -6.51
CA GLY A 419 -8.08 -1.61 -5.54
C GLY A 419 -9.40 -2.10 -6.11
N ASP A 420 -10.35 -2.48 -5.26
CA ASP A 420 -11.69 -3.00 -5.63
C ASP A 420 -12.63 -1.83 -6.03
N VAL A 421 -12.61 -1.48 -7.32
CA VAL A 421 -13.34 -0.34 -7.89
C VAL A 421 -14.79 -0.70 -8.12
N ASP A 422 -15.09 -1.95 -8.46
CA ASP A 422 -16.48 -2.38 -8.76
C ASP A 422 -17.21 -3.05 -7.58
N GLY A 423 -16.52 -3.25 -6.47
CA GLY A 423 -17.07 -3.73 -5.19
C GLY A 423 -17.41 -5.21 -5.19
N ASP A 424 -16.88 -6.00 -6.12
CA ASP A 424 -17.18 -7.43 -6.24
C ASP A 424 -16.36 -8.31 -5.29
N GLY A 425 -15.35 -7.73 -4.63
CA GLY A 425 -14.47 -8.38 -3.66
C GLY A 425 -13.17 -8.92 -4.23
N PHE A 426 -12.89 -8.67 -5.50
CA PHE A 426 -11.57 -8.85 -6.13
C PHE A 426 -10.93 -7.47 -6.31
N ALA A 427 -9.62 -7.36 -6.10
CA ALA A 427 -8.95 -6.11 -6.45
C ALA A 427 -8.92 -5.94 -7.98
N ASP A 428 -9.03 -4.70 -8.45
CA ASP A 428 -8.91 -4.35 -9.86
C ASP A 428 -7.56 -3.69 -10.14
N LEU A 429 -7.13 -3.73 -11.40
CA LEU A 429 -5.87 -3.15 -11.85
C LEU A 429 -6.12 -1.92 -12.73
N LEU A 430 -5.59 -0.77 -12.31
CA LEU A 430 -5.58 0.47 -13.08
C LEU A 430 -4.20 0.69 -13.71
N VAL A 431 -4.15 0.88 -15.03
CA VAL A 431 -2.90 1.00 -15.80
C VAL A 431 -2.85 2.31 -16.58
N GLY A 432 -1.78 3.09 -16.39
CA GLY A 432 -1.55 4.35 -17.11
C GLY A 432 -0.79 4.20 -18.43
N ASP A 433 -1.22 4.97 -19.44
CA ASP A 433 -0.50 5.23 -20.70
C ASP A 433 -0.47 6.75 -20.99
N PRO A 434 0.47 7.49 -20.39
CA PRO A 434 0.56 8.93 -20.57
C PRO A 434 0.96 9.37 -21.97
N MET A 435 1.58 8.52 -22.78
CA MET A 435 1.88 8.87 -24.17
C MET A 435 0.62 8.95 -25.02
N ARG A 436 -0.41 8.17 -24.67
CA ARG A 436 -1.74 8.25 -25.28
C ARG A 436 -2.71 9.17 -24.53
N SER A 437 -2.29 9.73 -23.40
CA SER A 437 -3.15 10.44 -22.46
C SER A 437 -4.37 9.59 -22.06
N ALA A 438 -4.11 8.35 -21.66
CA ALA A 438 -5.13 7.36 -21.30
C ALA A 438 -4.78 6.57 -20.03
N ALA A 439 -5.81 6.01 -19.39
CA ALA A 439 -5.68 4.98 -18.36
C ALA A 439 -6.71 3.87 -18.60
N PHE A 440 -6.42 2.66 -18.16
CA PHE A 440 -7.22 1.47 -18.44
C PHE A 440 -7.52 0.73 -17.14
N LEU A 441 -8.79 0.36 -16.94
CA LEU A 441 -9.22 -0.52 -15.85
C LEU A 441 -9.33 -1.95 -16.36
N PHE A 442 -8.81 -2.89 -15.58
CA PHE A 442 -8.95 -4.34 -15.76
C PHE A 442 -9.53 -4.88 -14.47
N LEU A 443 -10.74 -5.45 -14.54
CA LEU A 443 -11.41 -5.97 -13.37
C LEU A 443 -10.77 -7.29 -12.91
N GLY A 444 -10.64 -7.42 -11.60
CA GLY A 444 -10.24 -8.67 -10.96
C GLY A 444 -11.30 -9.75 -11.12
N GLY A 445 -10.96 -10.97 -10.71
CA GLY A 445 -11.94 -12.04 -10.76
C GLY A 445 -11.38 -13.40 -10.41
N PRO A 446 -12.26 -14.38 -10.13
CA PRO A 446 -11.83 -15.68 -9.66
C PRO A 446 -11.13 -16.48 -10.77
N GLY A 447 -10.05 -17.18 -10.41
CA GLY A 447 -9.40 -18.14 -11.27
C GLY A 447 -7.87 -18.11 -11.18
N ASP A 448 -7.23 -19.02 -11.90
CA ASP A 448 -5.78 -19.18 -11.91
C ASP A 448 -5.10 -18.31 -13.01
N ALA A 449 -5.82 -17.36 -13.61
CA ALA A 449 -5.29 -16.47 -14.64
C ALA A 449 -6.02 -15.12 -14.61
N PHE A 450 -5.28 -14.04 -14.85
CA PHE A 450 -5.82 -12.68 -14.85
C PHE A 450 -6.45 -12.33 -16.21
N ASP A 451 -7.66 -11.75 -16.24
CA ASP A 451 -8.25 -11.24 -17.49
C ASP A 451 -7.47 -10.01 -17.96
N THR A 452 -6.98 -10.06 -19.20
CA THR A 452 -6.15 -9.00 -19.77
C THR A 452 -6.93 -8.12 -20.75
N THR A 453 -8.25 -8.23 -20.75
CA THR A 453 -9.16 -7.39 -21.52
C THR A 453 -9.52 -6.16 -20.70
N ALA A 454 -9.26 -4.97 -21.23
CA ALA A 454 -9.65 -3.74 -20.54
C ALA A 454 -11.18 -3.59 -20.51
N ASP A 455 -11.72 -3.33 -19.32
CA ASP A 455 -13.14 -3.10 -19.07
C ASP A 455 -13.53 -1.64 -19.29
N LEU A 456 -12.60 -0.72 -18.98
CA LEU A 456 -12.78 0.72 -19.13
C LEU A 456 -11.52 1.39 -19.67
N GLU A 457 -11.70 2.37 -20.56
CA GLU A 457 -10.63 3.26 -21.04
C GLU A 457 -11.01 4.70 -20.70
N LEU A 458 -10.16 5.35 -19.90
CA LEU A 458 -10.28 6.74 -19.45
C LEU A 458 -9.36 7.62 -20.27
N HIS A 459 -9.79 8.85 -20.59
CA HIS A 459 -9.02 9.78 -21.41
C HIS A 459 -8.89 11.16 -20.77
N GLY A 460 -7.72 11.78 -20.97
CA GLY A 460 -7.51 13.20 -20.66
C GLY A 460 -8.31 14.14 -21.57
N GLU A 461 -8.38 15.42 -21.18
CA GLU A 461 -9.09 16.47 -21.95
C GLU A 461 -8.47 16.69 -23.34
N ALA A 462 -7.15 16.54 -23.45
CA ALA A 462 -6.38 16.63 -24.67
C ALA A 462 -5.23 15.60 -24.74
N ALA A 463 -4.82 15.27 -25.96
CA ALA A 463 -3.76 14.28 -26.21
C ALA A 463 -2.37 14.66 -25.65
N SER A 464 -2.16 15.92 -25.30
CA SER A 464 -0.91 16.41 -24.70
C SER A 464 -0.90 16.37 -23.18
N ASP A 465 -2.02 16.05 -22.52
CA ASP A 465 -2.16 16.24 -21.08
C ASP A 465 -1.34 15.26 -20.24
N ARG A 466 -0.84 14.20 -20.89
CA ARG A 466 -0.17 13.07 -20.25
C ARG A 466 -1.02 12.43 -19.16
N PHE A 467 -2.33 12.39 -19.35
CA PHE A 467 -3.27 11.69 -18.47
C PHE A 467 -2.85 10.22 -18.35
N GLY A 468 -2.86 9.67 -17.12
CA GLY A 468 -2.32 8.34 -16.84
C GLY A 468 -0.84 8.33 -16.47
N GLN A 469 -0.21 9.48 -16.20
CA GLN A 469 1.19 9.53 -15.77
C GLN A 469 1.40 8.95 -14.36
N THR A 470 0.38 9.07 -13.52
CA THR A 470 0.25 8.43 -12.21
C THR A 470 -1.19 7.96 -12.10
N VAL A 471 -1.38 6.81 -11.45
CA VAL A 471 -2.69 6.24 -11.15
C VAL A 471 -2.66 5.68 -9.73
N SER A 472 -3.80 5.67 -9.05
CA SER A 472 -3.96 5.10 -7.72
C SER A 472 -5.44 4.75 -7.51
N SER A 473 -5.73 3.72 -6.72
CA SER A 473 -7.05 3.56 -6.12
C SER A 473 -7.01 4.14 -4.72
N SER A 474 -7.95 5.00 -4.38
CA SER A 474 -7.95 5.74 -3.12
C SER A 474 -8.75 5.08 -2.00
N GLY A 475 -9.33 3.91 -2.24
CA GLY A 475 -10.41 3.39 -1.42
C GLY A 475 -11.68 4.22 -1.60
N ASP A 476 -12.64 4.02 -0.69
CA ASP A 476 -13.95 4.66 -0.70
C ASP A 476 -13.88 6.08 -0.13
N LEU A 477 -13.82 7.06 -1.03
CA LEU A 477 -13.71 8.49 -0.74
C LEU A 477 -15.06 9.15 -0.46
N ASP A 478 -16.18 8.58 -0.89
CA ASP A 478 -17.49 9.22 -0.76
C ASP A 478 -18.52 8.44 0.09
N GLY A 479 -18.11 7.28 0.59
CA GLY A 479 -18.83 6.44 1.54
C GLY A 479 -19.88 5.54 0.89
N ASP A 480 -19.79 5.31 -0.42
CA ASP A 480 -20.74 4.49 -1.17
C ASP A 480 -20.38 2.99 -1.21
N GLY A 481 -19.18 2.64 -0.73
CA GLY A 481 -18.67 1.28 -0.61
C GLY A 481 -17.88 0.78 -1.82
N PHE A 482 -17.55 1.65 -2.77
CA PHE A 482 -16.68 1.36 -3.91
C PHE A 482 -15.41 2.18 -3.84
N ALA A 483 -14.29 1.65 -4.35
CA ALA A 483 -13.07 2.45 -4.39
C ALA A 483 -13.03 3.39 -5.60
N GLU A 484 -12.64 4.64 -5.38
CA GLU A 484 -12.42 5.61 -6.46
C GLU A 484 -11.12 5.32 -7.23
N MET A 485 -11.14 5.67 -8.52
CA MET A 485 -9.96 5.71 -9.36
C MET A 485 -9.41 7.14 -9.41
N LEU A 486 -8.12 7.29 -9.18
CA LEU A 486 -7.41 8.56 -9.30
C LEU A 486 -6.44 8.53 -10.47
N VAL A 487 -6.47 9.57 -11.30
CA VAL A 487 -5.60 9.68 -12.48
C VAL A 487 -4.95 11.06 -12.61
N GLY A 488 -3.63 11.09 -12.68
CA GLY A 488 -2.86 12.31 -12.85
C GLY A 488 -2.64 12.69 -14.30
N ALA A 489 -2.77 13.99 -14.60
CA ALA A 489 -2.54 14.59 -15.91
C ALA A 489 -1.70 15.86 -15.74
N PRO A 490 -0.35 15.73 -15.71
CA PRO A 490 0.54 16.83 -15.33
C PRO A 490 0.59 17.98 -16.33
N GLU A 491 0.23 17.75 -17.60
CA GLU A 491 0.36 18.77 -18.64
C GLU A 491 -0.92 19.58 -18.90
N VAL A 492 -2.03 19.28 -18.21
CA VAL A 492 -3.29 20.03 -18.33
C VAL A 492 -3.06 21.50 -17.98
N GLY A 493 -3.27 22.39 -18.96
CA GLY A 493 -3.16 23.84 -18.78
C GLY A 493 -1.78 24.33 -18.30
N PHE A 494 -0.72 23.53 -18.47
CA PHE A 494 0.62 23.75 -17.89
C PHE A 494 0.66 23.83 -16.35
N ALA A 495 -0.46 23.53 -15.70
CA ALA A 495 -0.61 23.54 -14.26
C ALA A 495 -0.61 22.13 -13.70
N GLY A 496 -1.16 21.16 -14.44
CA GLY A 496 -1.41 19.79 -14.01
C GLY A 496 -2.73 19.67 -13.26
N LYS A 497 -3.35 18.49 -13.36
CA LYS A 497 -4.56 18.11 -12.62
C LYS A 497 -4.44 16.67 -12.13
N ALA A 498 -5.24 16.35 -11.12
CA ALA A 498 -5.59 14.99 -10.74
C ALA A 498 -7.11 14.83 -10.86
N TYR A 499 -7.58 13.79 -11.52
CA TYR A 499 -8.99 13.49 -11.70
C TYR A 499 -9.41 12.37 -10.77
N VAL A 500 -10.65 12.45 -10.29
CA VAL A 500 -11.34 11.39 -9.55
C VAL A 500 -12.44 10.85 -10.45
N PHE A 501 -12.50 9.53 -10.59
CA PHE A 501 -13.59 8.80 -11.22
C PHE A 501 -14.17 7.87 -10.16
N ARG A 502 -15.48 7.96 -9.94
CA ARG A 502 -16.18 7.13 -8.98
C ARG A 502 -16.12 5.66 -9.37
N GLY A 503 -15.97 4.81 -8.35
CA GLY A 503 -16.17 3.38 -8.50
C GLY A 503 -17.65 3.01 -8.70
N GLY A 504 -17.92 1.72 -8.65
CA GLY A 504 -19.28 1.18 -8.77
C GLY A 504 -19.33 -0.05 -9.64
N GLU A 505 -20.43 -0.81 -9.55
CA GLU A 505 -20.64 -2.04 -10.36
C GLU A 505 -20.51 -1.82 -11.88
N ARG A 506 -20.62 -0.58 -12.33
CA ARG A 506 -20.42 -0.15 -13.71
C ARG A 506 -19.78 1.24 -13.70
N PRO A 507 -18.46 1.33 -13.51
CA PRO A 507 -17.77 2.61 -13.52
C PRO A 507 -17.88 3.21 -14.93
N ASP A 508 -17.96 4.53 -15.01
CA ASP A 508 -18.07 5.24 -16.29
C ASP A 508 -16.82 6.11 -16.57
N THR A 509 -16.82 6.73 -17.74
CA THR A 509 -15.66 7.49 -18.23
C THR A 509 -15.70 8.98 -17.89
N GLU A 510 -16.72 9.45 -17.19
CA GLU A 510 -16.86 10.87 -16.83
C GLU A 510 -16.17 11.14 -15.48
N PRO A 511 -15.26 12.13 -15.39
CA PRO A 511 -14.64 12.45 -14.11
C PRO A 511 -15.63 13.17 -13.19
N ASP A 512 -15.79 12.67 -11.96
CA ASP A 512 -16.66 13.23 -10.93
C ASP A 512 -16.05 14.47 -10.25
N ALA A 513 -14.72 14.48 -10.12
CA ALA A 513 -14.01 15.61 -9.54
C ALA A 513 -12.63 15.81 -10.18
N ALA A 514 -12.08 17.01 -10.00
CA ALA A 514 -10.73 17.35 -10.43
C ALA A 514 -10.04 18.25 -9.39
N MET A 515 -8.89 17.77 -8.91
CA MET A 515 -8.01 18.46 -7.99
C MET A 515 -6.99 19.29 -8.77
N ASN A 516 -6.84 20.56 -8.39
CA ASN A 516 -6.01 21.52 -9.10
C ASN A 516 -4.94 22.10 -8.15
N PRO A 517 -3.71 22.35 -8.64
CA PRO A 517 -2.69 23.04 -7.84
C PRO A 517 -3.06 24.52 -7.64
N ARG A 518 -2.59 25.11 -6.54
CA ARG A 518 -2.80 26.53 -6.24
C ARG A 518 -1.84 27.44 -7.02
N TYR A 519 -0.64 26.95 -7.35
CA TYR A 519 0.44 27.77 -7.94
C TYR A 519 0.80 27.43 -9.39
N GLY A 520 0.28 26.32 -9.94
CA GLY A 520 0.54 25.86 -11.30
C GLY A 520 1.99 25.42 -11.57
N GLY A 521 2.29 25.07 -12.83
CA GLY A 521 3.64 24.65 -13.25
C GLY A 521 4.01 23.22 -12.90
N ALA A 522 3.06 22.29 -12.85
CA ALA A 522 3.38 20.89 -12.63
C ALA A 522 4.04 20.26 -13.87
N ALA A 523 5.26 19.75 -13.71
CA ALA A 523 5.87 18.84 -14.67
C ALA A 523 5.48 17.37 -14.40
N GLU A 524 5.01 17.10 -13.18
CA GLU A 524 4.61 15.78 -12.71
C GLU A 524 3.47 15.93 -11.70
N THR A 525 2.57 14.95 -11.65
CA THR A 525 1.56 14.79 -10.60
C THR A 525 1.89 13.47 -9.93
N LYS A 526 1.95 13.43 -8.59
CA LYS A 526 2.03 12.17 -7.83
C LYS A 526 0.78 12.11 -6.98
N ILE A 527 0.07 10.99 -7.06
CA ILE A 527 -1.19 10.79 -6.36
C ILE A 527 -1.05 9.51 -5.55
N SER A 528 -1.53 9.56 -4.32
CA SER A 528 -1.69 8.38 -3.50
C SER A 528 -2.92 8.52 -2.62
N ARG A 529 -3.50 7.39 -2.22
CA ARG A 529 -4.35 7.32 -1.03
C ARG A 529 -3.59 7.91 0.18
N ALA A 530 -4.30 8.57 1.08
CA ALA A 530 -3.79 9.04 2.37
C ALA A 530 -4.44 8.31 3.56
N GLY A 531 -5.26 7.29 3.28
CA GLY A 531 -5.99 6.56 4.32
C GLY A 531 -7.15 7.38 4.88
N ASP A 532 -7.67 7.02 6.04
CA ASP A 532 -8.61 7.84 6.83
C ASP A 532 -7.81 8.76 7.76
N PHE A 533 -7.13 9.74 7.17
CA PHE A 533 -6.13 10.61 7.79
C PHE A 533 -6.72 11.50 8.90
N ASN A 534 -8.02 11.82 8.79
CA ASN A 534 -8.76 12.59 9.80
C ASN A 534 -9.72 11.74 10.66
N ARG A 535 -9.83 10.45 10.38
CA ARG A 535 -10.68 9.48 11.07
C ARG A 535 -12.18 9.79 11.01
N ASP A 536 -12.66 10.29 9.89
CA ASP A 536 -14.09 10.52 9.64
C ASP A 536 -14.81 9.30 9.04
N GLY A 537 -14.04 8.26 8.69
CA GLY A 537 -14.53 6.99 8.15
C GLY A 537 -14.59 6.96 6.62
N LEU A 538 -14.08 7.98 5.94
CA LEU A 538 -13.87 8.03 4.50
C LEU A 538 -12.39 7.96 4.18
N GLY A 539 -12.05 7.51 2.98
CA GLY A 539 -10.69 7.65 2.47
C GLY A 539 -10.36 9.11 2.17
N ASP A 540 -9.08 9.44 2.27
CA ASP A 540 -8.48 10.72 1.93
C ASP A 540 -7.42 10.53 0.84
N VAL A 541 -7.03 11.63 0.21
CA VAL A 541 -6.08 11.64 -0.91
C VAL A 541 -4.97 12.65 -0.66
N VAL A 542 -3.73 12.25 -0.96
CA VAL A 542 -2.59 13.16 -1.04
C VAL A 542 -2.15 13.33 -2.50
N VAL A 543 -1.99 14.58 -2.93
CA VAL A 543 -1.52 14.92 -4.27
C VAL A 543 -0.32 15.86 -4.17
N ALA A 544 0.79 15.46 -4.77
CA ALA A 544 1.93 16.32 -5.01
C ALA A 544 1.93 16.84 -6.45
N PHE A 545 1.84 18.17 -6.60
CA PHE A 545 1.91 18.86 -7.88
C PHE A 545 3.31 19.43 -8.12
N GLY A 546 3.89 19.07 -9.27
CA GLY A 546 5.03 19.73 -9.88
C GLY A 546 6.36 19.55 -9.18
N GLY A 547 7.01 18.40 -9.35
CA GLY A 547 8.38 18.16 -8.86
C GLY A 547 8.56 18.47 -7.37
N GLY A 548 7.46 18.48 -6.62
CA GLY A 548 7.42 18.83 -5.21
C GLY A 548 7.19 20.30 -4.85
N ARG A 549 6.46 21.07 -5.68
CA ARG A 549 6.16 22.48 -5.37
C ARG A 549 5.01 22.67 -4.40
N GLU A 550 4.09 21.71 -4.40
CA GLU A 550 2.89 21.75 -3.60
C GLU A 550 2.44 20.33 -3.28
N VAL A 551 2.32 19.99 -2.00
CA VAL A 551 1.70 18.74 -1.54
C VAL A 551 0.41 19.10 -0.80
N LEU A 552 -0.71 18.56 -1.28
CA LEU A 552 -2.05 18.89 -0.84
C LEU A 552 -2.76 17.63 -0.36
N VAL A 553 -3.49 17.75 0.74
CA VAL A 553 -4.38 16.70 1.27
C VAL A 553 -5.81 17.09 0.97
N TYR A 554 -6.56 16.14 0.42
CA TYR A 554 -7.96 16.23 0.09
C TYR A 554 -8.73 15.22 0.93
N LEU A 555 -9.62 15.72 1.78
CA LEU A 555 -10.40 14.85 2.65
C LEU A 555 -11.63 14.28 1.91
N GLY A 556 -12.01 13.05 2.25
CA GLY A 556 -13.18 12.34 1.76
C GLY A 556 -14.48 13.13 1.89
N GLY A 557 -15.46 12.79 1.04
CA GLY A 557 -16.81 13.37 1.00
C GLY A 557 -16.90 14.77 0.37
N ASN A 558 -15.82 15.54 0.31
CA ASN A 558 -15.76 16.87 -0.31
C ASN A 558 -14.74 16.96 -1.45
N LEU A 559 -14.67 15.94 -2.30
CA LEU A 559 -13.64 15.79 -3.35
C LEU A 559 -13.65 16.88 -4.43
N GLY A 560 -14.73 17.68 -4.52
CA GLY A 560 -14.84 18.81 -5.44
C GLY A 560 -14.38 20.17 -4.89
N ASP A 561 -14.01 20.25 -3.61
CA ASP A 561 -13.62 21.49 -2.92
C ASP A 561 -12.09 21.73 -2.90
N ALA A 562 -11.69 22.90 -2.41
CA ALA A 562 -10.27 23.24 -2.25
C ALA A 562 -9.59 22.33 -1.22
N ALA A 563 -8.34 21.93 -1.49
CA ALA A 563 -7.52 21.15 -0.56
C ALA A 563 -7.59 21.68 0.88
N GLN A 564 -7.87 20.78 1.82
CA GLN A 564 -8.10 21.07 3.22
C GLN A 564 -6.78 21.36 3.95
N ALA A 565 -5.71 20.67 3.59
CA ALA A 565 -4.37 20.91 4.13
C ALA A 565 -3.30 21.02 3.04
N SER A 566 -2.17 21.64 3.39
CA SER A 566 -0.97 21.71 2.56
C SER A 566 0.24 21.35 3.40
N LEU A 567 0.96 20.32 2.97
CA LEU A 567 2.14 19.79 3.66
C LEU A 567 3.38 20.56 3.21
N GLN A 568 4.33 20.78 4.14
CA GLN A 568 5.54 21.56 3.87
C GLN A 568 6.77 20.90 4.49
N GLY A 569 7.86 20.84 3.71
CA GLY A 569 9.19 20.47 4.18
C GLY A 569 9.93 21.63 4.89
N ALA A 570 11.06 21.30 5.52
CA ALA A 570 11.81 22.21 6.40
C ALA A 570 12.58 23.32 5.65
N GLY A 571 13.05 23.09 4.41
CA GLY A 571 13.80 24.05 3.60
C GLY A 571 12.95 24.85 2.60
N GLY A 572 11.63 24.69 2.61
CA GLY A 572 10.73 25.23 1.59
C GLY A 572 10.72 24.36 0.32
N MET A 573 9.53 24.23 -0.28
CA MET A 573 9.20 23.18 -1.25
C MET A 573 10.12 23.09 -2.50
N ASN A 574 10.70 24.22 -2.95
CA ASN A 574 11.47 24.28 -4.20
C ASN A 574 12.93 23.84 -4.09
N GLU A 575 13.58 23.98 -2.92
CA GLU A 575 15.03 23.74 -2.81
C GLU A 575 15.35 22.26 -2.60
N GLU A 576 14.44 21.51 -1.99
CA GLU A 576 14.65 20.12 -1.56
C GLU A 576 13.95 19.08 -2.46
N ARG A 577 13.21 19.52 -3.49
CA ARG A 577 12.29 18.67 -4.30
C ARG A 577 11.35 17.83 -3.42
N PHE A 578 10.59 18.50 -2.55
CA PHE A 578 9.70 17.90 -1.55
C PHE A 578 8.37 17.44 -2.14
N GLY A 579 8.01 16.16 -2.10
CA GLY A 579 6.82 15.63 -2.79
C GLY A 579 7.13 15.00 -4.14
N VAL A 580 8.36 14.49 -4.31
CA VAL A 580 8.72 13.64 -5.47
C VAL A 580 8.06 12.27 -5.41
N ALA A 581 7.68 11.83 -4.21
CA ALA A 581 6.95 10.62 -3.92
C ALA A 581 6.02 10.90 -2.74
N VAL A 582 4.83 10.28 -2.77
CA VAL A 582 3.85 10.31 -1.68
C VAL A 582 3.30 8.89 -1.51
N SER A 583 3.02 8.53 -0.28
CA SER A 583 2.39 7.26 0.13
C SER A 583 1.52 7.55 1.34
N PRO A 584 0.43 6.80 1.58
CA PRO A 584 -0.12 6.73 2.94
C PRO A 584 0.97 6.20 3.88
#